data_AF-A0A7Y5VNU2-F1
#
_entry.id   AF-A0A7Y5VNU2-F1
#
_cell.length_a   1.000
_cell.length_b   1.000
_cell.length_c   1.000
_cell.angle_alpha   90.00
_cell.angle_beta   90.00
_cell.angle_gamma   90.00
#
_symmetry.space_group_name_H-M   'P 1'
#
loop_
_entity.id
_entity.type
_entity.pdbx_description
1 polymer ?
#
loop_
_entity_poly.entity_id
_entity_poly.type
_entity_poly.pdbx_seq_one_letter_code
_entity_poly.pdbx_strand_id
1 'polypeptide(L)'
;MNKVAIGMAMPCVIVIPILLICQSELDAAELQVPLRYPTIQSAIDDAVGGDTVLIAPGVYKGDGNRDIEFRGKAITVKSEAGPEVTVLDAEGAFGDWHRHFNFRENETAESVVEGLTLVGGWPQGSGGAIKIGDAVSGGASPTIRGNILRGNKTQRGAGIHIDATRGNAQPLIEHNIFEDNETRGYTVENDPFDGCGSAGAIFGYKCAAVIRKNVFRHNRSRSHAGAIDMWLGAPVIEGNWFENNNSDPEGHGMGMGGAILLQGCFSTLHSNVFCGNQADQGGAIAFRNLASLNTGTIANNTLVSNLVRQSRAGGAIYAQSMTDVNVANCIFWNNHDGSGAGSEILESTLGSVLVSYSIVEGGWQAGTNVQSDDPQFVNGGSNNFNLRRASPAIDVGHGTYAPAQDFAGKPRVDARHVASSGVGSPAYTDIGAYEWHGALLATVQSWSELSTNGSEFSDVPDKPMPIGRLAAGCSLASNTGLVWWLVSHGLLAPAAWRSALRKEQARGS
;
A
#
# COMPACT_ATOMS: atom_id res chain seq x y z
N MET A 1 -82.86 -53.92 -19.22
CA MET A 1 -81.51 -53.72 -19.79
C MET A 1 -80.99 -52.39 -19.29
N ASN A 2 -79.94 -52.44 -18.47
CA ASN A 2 -79.33 -51.30 -17.78
C ASN A 2 -78.83 -50.23 -18.75
N LYS A 3 -79.20 -48.96 -18.52
CA LYS A 3 -78.38 -47.81 -18.91
C LYS A 3 -78.31 -46.85 -17.72
N VAL A 4 -77.12 -46.81 -17.14
CA VAL A 4 -76.68 -45.93 -16.05
C VAL A 4 -76.59 -44.50 -16.58
N ALA A 5 -77.17 -43.54 -15.86
CA ALA A 5 -76.96 -42.11 -16.10
C ALA A 5 -75.65 -41.69 -15.41
N ILE A 6 -74.67 -41.26 -16.20
CA ILE A 6 -73.41 -40.66 -15.70
C ILE A 6 -73.61 -39.15 -15.69
N GLY A 7 -73.75 -38.56 -14.50
CA GLY A 7 -73.73 -37.12 -14.29
C GLY A 7 -72.30 -36.60 -14.48
N MET A 8 -72.12 -35.64 -15.39
CA MET A 8 -70.86 -34.92 -15.56
C MET A 8 -70.71 -33.89 -14.44
N ALA A 9 -69.69 -34.05 -13.59
CA ALA A 9 -69.27 -33.05 -12.62
C ALA A 9 -68.48 -31.93 -13.33
N MET A 10 -68.89 -30.67 -13.15
CA MET A 10 -68.13 -29.50 -13.58
C MET A 10 -66.90 -29.32 -12.66
N PRO A 11 -65.68 -29.12 -13.20
CA PRO A 11 -64.52 -28.84 -12.37
C PRO A 11 -64.58 -27.40 -11.85
N CYS A 12 -64.55 -27.26 -10.53
CA CYS A 12 -64.44 -26.00 -9.81
C CYS A 12 -63.03 -25.43 -10.03
N VAL A 13 -62.92 -24.31 -10.76
CA VAL A 13 -61.65 -23.60 -10.96
C VAL A 13 -61.36 -22.77 -9.71
N ILE A 14 -60.40 -23.24 -8.90
CA ILE A 14 -59.84 -22.45 -7.80
C ILE A 14 -58.89 -21.41 -8.40
N VAL A 15 -59.32 -20.16 -8.45
CA VAL A 15 -58.45 -19.02 -8.77
C VAL A 15 -57.63 -18.71 -7.51
N ILE A 16 -56.37 -19.14 -7.47
CA ILE A 16 -55.41 -18.69 -6.47
C ILE A 16 -54.98 -17.28 -6.89
N PRO A 17 -55.22 -16.22 -6.10
CA PRO A 17 -54.65 -14.92 -6.40
C PRO A 17 -53.13 -15.03 -6.24
N ILE A 18 -52.41 -14.94 -7.37
CA ILE A 18 -50.97 -14.70 -7.35
C ILE A 18 -50.80 -13.30 -6.77
N LEU A 19 -50.44 -13.23 -5.49
CA LEU A 19 -50.02 -12.00 -4.83
C LEU A 19 -48.72 -11.58 -5.54
N LEU A 20 -48.83 -10.66 -6.49
CA LEU A 20 -47.69 -10.04 -7.13
C LEU A 20 -47.03 -9.15 -6.06
N ILE A 21 -46.14 -9.72 -5.26
CA ILE A 21 -45.25 -8.96 -4.39
C ILE A 21 -44.33 -8.21 -5.35
N CYS A 22 -44.65 -6.94 -5.59
CA CYS A 22 -43.74 -6.00 -6.20
C CYS A 22 -42.56 -5.89 -5.23
N GLN A 23 -41.51 -6.70 -5.44
CA GLN A 23 -40.24 -6.47 -4.78
C GLN A 23 -39.73 -5.16 -5.36
N SER A 24 -39.92 -4.07 -4.60
CA SER A 24 -39.09 -2.89 -4.82
C SER A 24 -37.66 -3.36 -4.57
N GLU A 25 -36.86 -3.45 -5.62
CA GLU A 25 -35.41 -3.38 -5.47
C GLU A 25 -35.16 -2.08 -4.70
N LEU A 26 -34.81 -2.21 -3.42
CA LEU A 26 -34.34 -1.09 -2.62
C LEU A 26 -33.00 -0.69 -3.26
N ASP A 27 -33.06 0.31 -4.13
CA ASP A 27 -31.87 0.93 -4.67
C ASP A 27 -31.06 1.49 -3.49
N ALA A 28 -29.75 1.27 -3.51
CA ALA A 28 -28.87 1.72 -2.44
C ALA A 28 -28.95 3.24 -2.32
N ALA A 29 -29.29 3.75 -1.14
CA ALA A 29 -29.45 5.19 -0.94
C ALA A 29 -28.10 5.89 -0.79
N GLU A 30 -27.98 7.09 -1.36
CA GLU A 30 -26.87 8.00 -1.09
C GLU A 30 -27.25 8.96 0.06
N LEU A 31 -26.52 8.85 1.17
CA LEU A 31 -26.71 9.62 2.41
C LEU A 31 -25.64 10.71 2.49
N GLN A 32 -26.01 11.94 2.12
CA GLN A 32 -25.07 13.05 1.93
C GLN A 32 -24.68 13.76 3.23
N VAL A 33 -23.38 13.86 3.49
CA VAL A 33 -22.78 14.52 4.67
C VAL A 33 -21.92 15.72 4.20
N PRO A 34 -22.16 16.96 4.68
CA PRO A 34 -23.07 17.32 5.76
C PRO A 34 -24.47 17.74 5.29
N LEU A 35 -24.77 17.68 3.99
CA LEU A 35 -25.95 18.34 3.41
C LEU A 35 -27.28 17.85 4.01
N ARG A 36 -27.44 16.53 4.14
CA ARG A 36 -28.64 15.91 4.72
C ARG A 36 -28.41 15.44 6.16
N TYR A 37 -27.19 15.00 6.45
CA TYR A 37 -26.79 14.48 7.75
C TYR A 37 -25.68 15.33 8.33
N PRO A 38 -25.81 15.89 9.54
CA PRO A 38 -24.80 16.79 10.11
C PRO A 38 -23.46 16.08 10.40
N THR A 39 -23.49 14.76 10.63
CA THR A 39 -22.29 13.97 10.95
C THR A 39 -22.30 12.63 10.23
N ILE A 40 -21.10 12.05 10.06
CA ILE A 40 -20.93 10.74 9.41
C ILE A 40 -21.67 9.66 10.19
N GLN A 41 -21.54 9.63 11.53
CA GLN A 41 -22.23 8.64 12.35
C GLN A 41 -23.75 8.77 12.24
N SER A 42 -24.32 9.98 12.14
CA SER A 42 -25.77 10.15 11.98
C SER A 42 -26.29 9.58 10.65
N ALA A 43 -25.49 9.68 9.58
CA ALA A 43 -25.82 9.03 8.31
C ALA A 43 -25.72 7.51 8.42
N ILE A 44 -24.67 6.99 9.07
CA ILE A 44 -24.51 5.55 9.30
C ILE A 44 -25.66 5.00 10.14
N ASP A 45 -26.10 5.72 11.17
CA ASP A 45 -27.18 5.27 12.06
C ASP A 45 -28.50 5.07 11.29
N ASP A 46 -28.79 5.93 10.31
CA ASP A 46 -29.96 5.83 9.42
C ASP A 46 -29.78 4.82 8.27
N ALA A 47 -28.54 4.53 7.87
CA ALA A 47 -28.24 3.67 6.73
C ALA A 47 -28.75 2.23 6.92
N VAL A 48 -29.17 1.59 5.83
CA VAL A 48 -29.42 0.15 5.75
C VAL A 48 -28.39 -0.53 4.84
N GLY A 49 -28.34 -1.86 4.86
CA GLY A 49 -27.37 -2.61 4.06
C GLY A 49 -27.46 -2.26 2.57
N GLY A 50 -26.30 -2.00 1.95
CA GLY A 50 -26.15 -1.54 0.58
C GLY A 50 -25.97 -0.02 0.42
N ASP A 51 -26.40 0.78 1.39
CA ASP A 51 -26.36 2.25 1.30
C ASP A 51 -24.92 2.80 1.22
N THR A 52 -24.81 4.01 0.68
CA THR A 52 -23.58 4.78 0.62
C THR A 52 -23.70 6.08 1.43
N VAL A 53 -22.86 6.25 2.45
CA VAL A 53 -22.63 7.52 3.12
C VAL A 53 -21.61 8.31 2.30
N LEU A 54 -22.08 9.36 1.62
CA LEU A 54 -21.30 10.18 0.70
C LEU A 54 -20.87 11.48 1.38
N ILE A 55 -19.55 11.65 1.54
CA ILE A 55 -18.95 12.75 2.29
C ILE A 55 -18.42 13.81 1.33
N ALA A 56 -18.99 15.02 1.40
CA ALA A 56 -18.56 16.16 0.61
C ALA A 56 -17.10 16.59 0.93
N PRO A 57 -16.46 17.42 0.09
CA PRO A 57 -15.18 18.03 0.42
C PRO A 57 -15.25 18.85 1.72
N GLY A 58 -14.28 18.67 2.61
CA GLY A 58 -14.25 19.38 3.89
C GLY A 58 -13.33 18.74 4.93
N VAL A 59 -13.23 19.42 6.08
CA VAL A 59 -12.56 18.91 7.28
C VAL A 59 -13.62 18.59 8.33
N TYR A 60 -13.68 17.33 8.73
CA TYR A 60 -14.67 16.79 9.66
C TYR A 60 -13.99 16.48 10.98
N LYS A 61 -14.56 17.03 12.06
CA LYS A 61 -14.01 17.06 13.42
C LYS A 61 -15.10 16.82 14.45
N GLY A 62 -14.70 16.55 15.69
CA GLY A 62 -15.60 16.39 16.82
C GLY A 62 -16.55 15.20 16.73
N ASP A 63 -17.47 15.15 17.68
CA ASP A 63 -18.34 13.99 17.92
C ASP A 63 -19.22 13.68 16.70
N GLY A 64 -19.34 12.38 16.39
CA GLY A 64 -20.03 11.87 15.21
C GLY A 64 -19.21 11.87 13.92
N ASN A 65 -18.00 12.46 13.93
CA ASN A 65 -17.02 12.39 12.83
C ASN A 65 -15.70 11.71 13.22
N ARG A 66 -15.62 11.25 14.48
CA ARG A 66 -14.55 10.44 15.07
C ARG A 66 -15.16 9.30 15.86
N ASP A 67 -14.36 8.27 16.12
CA ASP A 67 -14.76 7.00 16.76
C ASP A 67 -15.99 6.36 16.10
N ILE A 68 -16.03 6.44 14.76
CA ILE A 68 -17.16 6.01 13.94
C ILE A 68 -17.29 4.49 13.96
N GLU A 69 -18.50 4.00 14.10
CA GLU A 69 -18.85 2.58 14.10
C GLU A 69 -19.87 2.25 13.02
N PHE A 70 -19.59 1.20 12.25
CA PHE A 70 -20.50 0.69 11.22
C PHE A 70 -21.66 -0.11 11.80
N ARG A 71 -21.57 -0.54 13.07
CA ARG A 71 -22.60 -1.34 13.78
C ARG A 71 -22.98 -2.62 13.01
N GLY A 72 -21.98 -3.29 12.45
CA GLY A 72 -22.17 -4.52 11.66
C GLY A 72 -22.82 -4.30 10.29
N LYS A 73 -23.03 -3.06 9.85
CA LYS A 73 -23.70 -2.76 8.58
C LYS A 73 -22.76 -2.96 7.39
N ALA A 74 -23.27 -3.63 6.36
CA ALA A 74 -22.67 -3.74 5.03
C ALA A 74 -23.00 -2.48 4.21
N ILE A 75 -22.28 -1.38 4.45
CA ILE A 75 -22.46 -0.07 3.81
C ILE A 75 -21.13 0.48 3.32
N THR A 76 -21.17 1.46 2.42
CA THR A 76 -19.98 2.19 1.99
C THR A 76 -19.94 3.58 2.61
N VAL A 77 -18.84 3.93 3.26
CA VAL A 77 -18.53 5.31 3.66
C VAL A 77 -17.43 5.83 2.74
N LYS A 78 -17.73 6.83 1.91
CA LYS A 78 -16.79 7.33 0.91
C LYS A 78 -16.81 8.84 0.72
N SER A 79 -15.69 9.39 0.27
CA SER A 79 -15.68 10.78 -0.23
C SER A 79 -16.37 10.93 -1.58
N GLU A 80 -16.88 12.14 -1.82
CA GLU A 80 -17.40 12.58 -3.10
C GLU A 80 -16.28 12.94 -4.08
N ALA A 81 -15.21 13.59 -3.60
CA ALA A 81 -14.16 14.18 -4.46
C ALA A 81 -12.75 13.64 -4.20
N GLY A 82 -12.62 12.53 -3.45
CA GLY A 82 -11.35 11.88 -3.17
C GLY A 82 -10.66 12.35 -1.88
N PRO A 83 -9.59 11.64 -1.47
CA PRO A 83 -8.97 11.83 -0.16
C PRO A 83 -8.28 13.18 -0.01
N GLU A 84 -7.81 13.78 -1.10
CA GLU A 84 -7.07 15.05 -1.10
C GLU A 84 -7.87 16.24 -0.53
N VAL A 85 -9.21 16.15 -0.52
CA VAL A 85 -10.09 17.24 -0.09
C VAL A 85 -11.14 16.83 0.96
N THR A 86 -11.17 15.55 1.36
CA THR A 86 -12.08 15.04 2.39
C THR A 86 -11.28 14.50 3.56
N VAL A 87 -11.10 15.33 4.58
CA VAL A 87 -10.24 15.07 5.74
C VAL A 87 -11.10 14.79 6.97
N LEU A 88 -10.90 13.66 7.61
CA LEU A 88 -11.39 13.39 8.96
C LEU A 88 -10.22 13.57 9.93
N ASP A 89 -10.36 14.53 10.83
CA ASP A 89 -9.40 14.80 11.89
C ASP A 89 -9.98 14.28 13.21
N ALA A 90 -9.34 13.23 13.75
CA ALA A 90 -9.81 12.61 14.98
C ALA A 90 -9.56 13.48 16.22
N GLU A 91 -8.68 14.49 16.12
CA GLU A 91 -8.31 15.37 17.23
C GLU A 91 -7.78 14.62 18.46
N GLY A 92 -7.19 13.44 18.24
CA GLY A 92 -6.64 12.60 19.29
C GLY A 92 -5.43 13.26 19.96
N ALA A 93 -5.47 13.34 21.29
CA ALA A 93 -4.43 13.92 22.11
C ALA A 93 -4.23 13.13 23.40
N PHE A 94 -3.11 13.39 24.09
CA PHE A 94 -2.88 12.83 25.42
C PHE A 94 -4.01 13.23 26.37
N GLY A 95 -4.71 12.23 26.91
CA GLY A 95 -5.87 12.43 27.79
C GLY A 95 -7.20 12.65 27.07
N ASP A 96 -7.20 12.80 25.74
CA ASP A 96 -8.39 12.91 24.88
C ASP A 96 -8.24 11.96 23.68
N TRP A 97 -8.42 10.67 23.97
CA TRP A 97 -7.98 9.58 23.10
C TRP A 97 -9.02 9.26 22.03
N HIS A 98 -8.70 9.55 20.77
CA HIS A 98 -9.63 9.39 19.66
C HIS A 98 -8.98 8.73 18.43
N ARG A 99 -9.82 8.05 17.64
CA ARG A 99 -9.47 7.48 16.33
C ARG A 99 -10.59 7.74 15.32
N HIS A 100 -10.47 7.23 14.10
CA HIS A 100 -11.47 7.44 13.04
C HIS A 100 -12.54 6.35 13.05
N PHE A 101 -12.15 5.09 12.90
CA PHE A 101 -13.08 3.98 12.70
C PHE A 101 -12.84 2.80 13.65
N ASN A 102 -13.93 2.21 14.14
CA ASN A 102 -13.95 0.98 14.92
C ASN A 102 -14.85 -0.06 14.23
N PHE A 103 -14.27 -1.17 13.80
CA PHE A 103 -14.98 -2.34 13.30
C PHE A 103 -14.97 -3.42 14.38
N ARG A 104 -16.12 -3.69 15.01
CA ARG A 104 -16.21 -4.62 16.15
C ARG A 104 -17.46 -5.51 16.12
N GLU A 105 -18.33 -5.38 15.14
CA GLU A 105 -19.63 -6.04 15.10
C GLU A 105 -19.78 -6.97 13.89
N ASN A 106 -18.71 -7.74 13.60
CA ASN A 106 -18.63 -8.70 12.49
C ASN A 106 -18.81 -8.07 11.10
N GLU A 107 -18.29 -6.86 10.90
CA GLU A 107 -18.28 -6.18 9.62
C GLU A 107 -17.58 -7.04 8.55
N THR A 108 -18.18 -7.08 7.36
CA THR A 108 -17.74 -7.92 6.23
C THR A 108 -16.99 -7.08 5.20
N ALA A 109 -16.56 -7.70 4.10
CA ALA A 109 -15.91 -6.97 3.00
C ALA A 109 -16.82 -5.91 2.35
N GLU A 110 -18.13 -5.96 2.61
CA GLU A 110 -19.13 -4.98 2.15
C GLU A 110 -19.23 -3.77 3.09
N SER A 111 -18.56 -3.79 4.24
CA SER A 111 -18.33 -2.61 5.08
C SER A 111 -17.08 -1.89 4.58
N VAL A 112 -17.28 -0.83 3.80
CA VAL A 112 -16.21 -0.18 3.02
C VAL A 112 -15.91 1.21 3.53
N VAL A 113 -14.62 1.53 3.69
CA VAL A 113 -14.12 2.89 3.88
C VAL A 113 -13.27 3.27 2.67
N GLU A 114 -13.66 4.34 1.96
CA GLU A 114 -13.06 4.71 0.68
C GLU A 114 -12.76 6.20 0.52
N GLY A 115 -11.56 6.52 0.04
CA GLY A 115 -11.26 7.85 -0.48
C GLY A 115 -11.17 8.95 0.58
N LEU A 116 -10.80 8.62 1.83
CA LEU A 116 -10.71 9.59 2.92
C LEU A 116 -9.26 9.86 3.33
N THR A 117 -8.98 11.08 3.79
CA THR A 117 -7.76 11.38 4.55
C THR A 117 -8.04 11.28 6.04
N LEU A 118 -7.32 10.40 6.75
CA LEU A 118 -7.45 10.11 8.17
C LEU A 118 -6.21 10.61 8.92
N VAL A 119 -6.38 11.69 9.69
CA VAL A 119 -5.32 12.35 10.45
C VAL A 119 -5.66 12.52 11.92
N GLY A 120 -4.63 12.75 12.74
CA GLY A 120 -4.82 13.11 14.15
C GLY A 120 -5.30 11.96 15.03
N GLY A 121 -5.29 10.71 14.55
CA GLY A 121 -5.63 9.55 15.36
C GLY A 121 -4.58 9.32 16.43
N TRP A 122 -4.98 9.39 17.70
CA TRP A 122 -4.12 9.06 18.83
C TRP A 122 -4.95 8.46 19.97
N PRO A 123 -5.35 7.17 19.87
CA PRO A 123 -6.07 6.49 20.93
C PRO A 123 -5.12 5.82 21.92
N GLN A 124 -5.66 5.52 23.11
CA GLN A 124 -5.05 4.58 24.04
C GLN A 124 -5.16 3.13 23.52
N GLY A 125 -4.11 2.35 23.69
CA GLY A 125 -3.97 0.96 23.25
C GLY A 125 -3.46 0.78 21.82
N SER A 126 -4.38 0.75 20.85
CA SER A 126 -4.07 0.33 19.48
C SER A 126 -5.02 0.91 18.43
N GLY A 127 -4.58 0.87 17.16
CA GLY A 127 -5.36 1.26 15.99
C GLY A 127 -5.52 2.77 15.89
N GLY A 128 -4.45 3.46 15.47
CA GLY A 128 -4.37 4.91 15.55
C GLY A 128 -5.43 5.60 14.71
N ALA A 129 -5.55 5.22 13.44
CA ALA A 129 -6.69 5.63 12.61
C ALA A 129 -7.85 4.64 12.69
N ILE A 130 -7.57 3.36 12.50
CA ILE A 130 -8.61 2.32 12.39
C ILE A 130 -8.29 1.14 13.31
N LYS A 131 -9.32 0.66 14.01
CA LYS A 131 -9.27 -0.61 14.73
C LYS A 131 -10.26 -1.61 14.13
N ILE A 132 -9.76 -2.81 13.86
CA ILE A 132 -10.50 -3.93 13.28
C ILE A 132 -10.45 -5.12 14.25
N GLY A 133 -11.63 -5.55 14.68
CA GLY A 133 -11.78 -6.60 15.66
C GLY A 133 -11.35 -6.18 17.07
N ASP A 134 -11.72 -7.02 18.03
CA ASP A 134 -11.22 -6.96 19.40
C ASP A 134 -11.29 -8.34 20.07
N ALA A 135 -10.69 -8.42 21.25
CA ALA A 135 -10.64 -9.65 22.04
C ALA A 135 -11.99 -10.09 22.65
N VAL A 136 -13.10 -9.39 22.40
CA VAL A 136 -14.43 -9.65 22.97
C VAL A 136 -15.44 -10.06 21.89
N SER A 137 -15.50 -9.30 20.80
CA SER A 137 -16.60 -9.23 19.84
C SER A 137 -16.38 -10.10 18.59
N GLY A 138 -15.13 -10.53 18.34
CA GLY A 138 -14.75 -11.37 17.20
C GLY A 138 -13.88 -10.65 16.18
N GLY A 139 -13.54 -11.35 15.09
CA GLY A 139 -12.79 -10.77 13.97
C GLY A 139 -13.73 -10.05 13.00
N ALA A 140 -13.28 -8.94 12.41
CA ALA A 140 -13.97 -8.22 11.34
C ALA A 140 -13.12 -8.23 10.06
N SER A 141 -13.77 -8.12 8.90
CA SER A 141 -13.11 -8.20 7.59
C SER A 141 -13.53 -7.07 6.64
N PRO A 142 -13.46 -5.78 7.05
CA PRO A 142 -13.83 -4.66 6.20
C PRO A 142 -12.92 -4.49 4.98
N THR A 143 -13.39 -3.73 3.99
CA THR A 143 -12.57 -3.25 2.88
C THR A 143 -12.14 -1.80 3.16
N ILE A 144 -10.83 -1.58 3.26
CA ILE A 144 -10.22 -0.27 3.44
C ILE A 144 -9.47 0.07 2.16
N ARG A 145 -9.96 1.04 1.39
CA ARG A 145 -9.38 1.32 0.05
C ARG A 145 -9.24 2.78 -0.33
N GLY A 146 -8.17 3.13 -1.04
CA GLY A 146 -8.03 4.47 -1.61
C GLY A 146 -7.92 5.60 -0.57
N ASN A 147 -7.54 5.30 0.68
CA ASN A 147 -7.46 6.28 1.76
C ASN A 147 -6.02 6.78 1.96
N ILE A 148 -5.87 7.93 2.59
CA ILE A 148 -4.60 8.46 3.09
C ILE A 148 -4.63 8.42 4.62
N LEU A 149 -3.86 7.53 5.23
CA LEU A 149 -3.70 7.45 6.68
C LEU A 149 -2.38 8.12 7.05
N ARG A 150 -2.45 9.33 7.61
CA ARG A 150 -1.26 10.17 7.82
C ARG A 150 -1.11 10.69 9.24
N GLY A 151 0.11 10.60 9.78
CA GLY A 151 0.47 11.25 11.05
C GLY A 151 -0.27 10.68 12.27
N ASN A 152 -0.80 9.47 12.16
CA ASN A 152 -1.50 8.82 13.27
C ASN A 152 -0.50 8.17 14.22
N LYS A 153 -0.91 8.03 15.49
CA LYS A 153 -0.05 7.64 16.60
C LYS A 153 -0.76 6.64 17.49
N THR A 154 -0.09 5.57 17.91
CA THR A 154 -0.57 4.66 18.97
C THR A 154 0.55 3.70 19.36
N GLN A 155 0.36 2.79 20.32
CA GLN A 155 1.36 1.77 20.60
C GLN A 155 1.37 0.64 19.56
N ARG A 156 0.24 0.24 18.98
CA ARG A 156 0.19 -0.86 17.99
C ARG A 156 -0.67 -0.53 16.77
N GLY A 157 -0.04 -0.51 15.59
CA GLY A 157 -0.71 -0.23 14.32
C GLY A 157 -1.22 1.21 14.28
N ALA A 158 -0.31 2.17 14.16
CA ALA A 158 -0.69 3.58 14.20
C ALA A 158 -1.58 3.99 13.01
N GLY A 159 -1.47 3.32 11.88
CA GLY A 159 -2.54 3.33 10.86
C GLY A 159 -3.69 2.42 11.26
N ILE A 160 -3.50 1.10 11.14
CA ILE A 160 -4.53 0.08 11.33
C ILE A 160 -4.07 -0.97 12.34
N HIS A 161 -4.96 -1.33 13.27
CA HIS A 161 -4.80 -2.50 14.12
C HIS A 161 -5.84 -3.55 13.78
N ILE A 162 -5.42 -4.81 13.63
CA ILE A 162 -6.27 -5.95 13.34
C ILE A 162 -6.09 -7.00 14.45
N ASP A 163 -7.18 -7.38 15.10
CA ASP A 163 -7.21 -8.43 16.12
C ASP A 163 -8.20 -9.53 15.74
N ALA A 164 -7.69 -10.75 15.53
CA ALA A 164 -8.47 -11.95 15.23
C ALA A 164 -8.47 -12.95 16.40
N THR A 165 -8.30 -12.50 17.65
CA THR A 165 -8.23 -13.39 18.82
C THR A 165 -9.46 -14.29 18.97
N ARG A 166 -10.66 -13.79 18.66
CA ARG A 166 -11.94 -14.50 18.84
C ARG A 166 -12.70 -14.78 17.55
N GLY A 167 -12.04 -14.72 16.39
CA GLY A 167 -12.70 -14.97 15.11
C GLY A 167 -11.72 -14.95 13.95
N ASN A 168 -12.25 -15.04 12.74
CA ASN A 168 -11.44 -14.92 11.53
C ASN A 168 -11.48 -13.46 11.04
N ALA A 169 -10.32 -12.82 10.87
CA ALA A 169 -10.22 -11.49 10.29
C ALA A 169 -9.41 -11.57 8.99
N GLN A 170 -10.06 -11.20 7.89
CA GLN A 170 -9.47 -11.17 6.55
C GLN A 170 -9.77 -9.83 5.87
N PRO A 171 -9.43 -8.68 6.49
CA PRO A 171 -9.68 -7.39 5.87
C PRO A 171 -8.90 -7.25 4.55
N LEU A 172 -9.51 -6.57 3.60
CA LEU A 172 -8.87 -6.14 2.36
C LEU A 172 -8.38 -4.71 2.55
N ILE A 173 -7.07 -4.51 2.47
CA ILE A 173 -6.42 -3.20 2.60
C ILE A 173 -5.73 -2.92 1.29
N GLU A 174 -6.31 -2.05 0.45
CA GLU A 174 -5.80 -1.81 -0.89
C GLU A 174 -5.75 -0.36 -1.36
N HIS A 175 -4.75 -0.01 -2.18
CA HIS A 175 -4.65 1.34 -2.77
C HIS A 175 -4.61 2.48 -1.74
N ASN A 176 -4.20 2.21 -0.50
CA ASN A 176 -4.08 3.24 0.52
C ASN A 176 -2.65 3.79 0.56
N ILE A 177 -2.51 5.00 1.11
CA ILE A 177 -1.23 5.63 1.44
C ILE A 177 -1.13 5.69 2.97
N PHE A 178 -0.09 5.06 3.52
CA PHE A 178 0.29 5.15 4.92
C PHE A 178 1.54 6.00 5.02
N GLU A 179 1.40 7.19 5.58
CA GLU A 179 2.47 8.19 5.62
C GLU A 179 2.69 8.73 7.03
N ASP A 180 3.96 8.81 7.46
CA ASP A 180 4.34 9.46 8.71
C ASP A 180 3.60 8.95 9.97
N ASN A 181 3.11 7.70 9.94
CA ASN A 181 2.47 7.11 11.11
C ASN A 181 3.54 6.56 12.06
N GLU A 182 3.38 6.81 13.36
CA GLU A 182 4.42 6.55 14.35
C GLU A 182 3.88 5.73 15.53
N THR A 183 4.63 4.71 15.96
CA THR A 183 4.34 4.12 17.27
C THR A 183 4.81 5.04 18.39
N ARG A 184 3.87 5.47 19.25
CA ARG A 184 4.13 6.39 20.37
C ARG A 184 3.38 5.94 21.63
N GLY A 185 4.09 5.92 22.76
CA GLY A 185 3.57 5.56 24.08
C GLY A 185 2.58 6.58 24.65
N TYR A 186 2.01 6.28 25.83
CA TYR A 186 0.96 7.08 26.45
C TYR A 186 1.47 8.04 27.49
N THR A 187 2.63 7.83 28.11
CA THR A 187 3.16 8.78 29.10
C THR A 187 3.86 9.98 28.44
N VAL A 188 3.99 11.09 29.19
CA VAL A 188 4.64 12.37 28.82
C VAL A 188 5.84 12.17 27.88
N GLU A 189 6.12 13.16 27.02
CA GLU A 189 7.07 13.15 25.88
C GLU A 189 8.49 12.58 26.09
N ASN A 190 8.85 12.04 27.25
CA ASN A 190 10.15 11.50 27.60
C ASN A 190 10.09 10.23 28.47
N ASP A 191 9.08 9.36 28.34
CA ASP A 191 9.13 8.04 28.98
C ASP A 191 9.72 6.99 28.04
N PRO A 192 10.96 6.50 28.28
CA PRO A 192 11.61 5.50 27.47
C PRO A 192 11.03 4.08 27.60
N PHE A 193 10.03 3.85 28.47
CA PHE A 193 9.57 2.50 28.82
C PHE A 193 8.10 2.19 28.48
N ASP A 194 7.32 3.13 27.95
CA ASP A 194 5.87 2.94 27.80
C ASP A 194 5.48 2.25 26.48
N GLY A 195 5.81 0.96 26.41
CA GLY A 195 5.24 -0.02 25.48
C GLY A 195 5.98 -0.09 24.15
N CYS A 196 6.78 -1.14 23.99
CA CYS A 196 7.38 -1.59 22.73
C CYS A 196 6.35 -1.56 21.59
N GLY A 197 6.31 -0.46 20.84
CA GLY A 197 5.29 -0.26 19.84
C GLY A 197 5.42 -1.26 18.69
N SER A 198 4.30 -1.78 18.19
CA SER A 198 4.29 -2.72 17.07
C SER A 198 3.70 -2.07 15.83
N ALA A 199 4.50 -1.98 14.76
CA ALA A 199 4.15 -1.39 13.47
C ALA A 199 3.76 0.10 13.45
N GLY A 200 4.54 0.90 12.71
CA GLY A 200 4.18 2.29 12.42
C GLY A 200 2.92 2.41 11.56
N ALA A 201 2.61 1.45 10.68
CA ALA A 201 1.40 1.48 9.87
C ALA A 201 0.37 0.42 10.29
N ILE A 202 0.63 -0.86 10.03
CA ILE A 202 -0.35 -1.93 10.22
C ILE A 202 0.16 -2.97 11.20
N PHE A 203 -0.59 -3.20 12.27
CA PHE A 203 -0.39 -4.36 13.14
C PHE A 203 -1.51 -5.37 12.91
N GLY A 204 -1.17 -6.64 12.74
CA GLY A 204 -2.15 -7.73 12.63
C GLY A 204 -1.83 -8.90 13.54
N TYR A 205 -2.81 -9.36 14.31
CA TYR A 205 -2.71 -10.54 15.16
C TYR A 205 -3.69 -11.63 14.73
N LYS A 206 -3.17 -12.82 14.40
CA LYS A 206 -3.92 -14.01 13.98
C LYS A 206 -4.83 -13.81 12.75
N CYS A 207 -4.60 -12.77 11.96
CA CYS A 207 -5.39 -12.46 10.78
C CYS A 207 -4.79 -13.01 9.48
N ALA A 208 -5.62 -13.15 8.45
CA ALA A 208 -5.19 -13.41 7.08
C ALA A 208 -5.52 -12.20 6.20
N ALA A 209 -5.04 -11.02 6.60
CA ALA A 209 -5.25 -9.77 5.88
C ALA A 209 -4.62 -9.83 4.47
N VAL A 210 -5.33 -9.29 3.49
CA VAL A 210 -4.81 -9.06 2.14
C VAL A 210 -4.43 -7.59 2.03
N ILE A 211 -3.13 -7.34 1.91
CA ILE A 211 -2.55 -6.00 1.85
C ILE A 211 -1.94 -5.82 0.48
N ARG A 212 -2.59 -5.02 -0.37
CA ARG A 212 -2.16 -4.89 -1.76
C ARG A 212 -2.16 -3.50 -2.34
N LYS A 213 -1.18 -3.22 -3.21
CA LYS A 213 -1.15 -1.96 -3.98
C LYS A 213 -1.18 -0.71 -3.10
N ASN A 214 -0.68 -0.81 -1.87
CA ASN A 214 -0.57 0.32 -0.95
C ASN A 214 0.82 0.96 -1.05
N VAL A 215 0.91 2.20 -0.60
CA VAL A 215 2.18 2.92 -0.39
C VAL A 215 2.39 3.07 1.11
N PHE A 216 3.52 2.62 1.61
CA PHE A 216 3.97 2.83 2.99
C PHE A 216 5.23 3.67 2.95
N ARG A 217 5.17 4.92 3.38
CA ARG A 217 6.35 5.78 3.43
C ARG A 217 6.53 6.49 4.76
N HIS A 218 7.78 6.56 5.21
CA HIS A 218 8.16 7.29 6.43
C HIS A 218 7.42 6.82 7.70
N ASN A 219 6.83 5.62 7.71
CA ASN A 219 6.22 5.08 8.91
C ASN A 219 7.33 4.64 9.87
N ARG A 220 7.15 4.96 11.16
CA ARG A 220 8.16 4.73 12.18
C ARG A 220 7.62 3.87 13.31
N SER A 221 8.45 2.96 13.79
CA SER A 221 8.18 2.25 15.03
C SER A 221 9.38 2.25 15.96
N ARG A 222 9.11 2.41 17.26
CA ARG A 222 10.10 2.42 18.33
C ARG A 222 10.43 1.04 18.91
N SER A 223 10.02 -0.05 18.27
CA SER A 223 10.40 -1.39 18.75
C SER A 223 10.35 -2.49 17.71
N HIS A 224 9.37 -2.46 16.81
CA HIS A 224 9.20 -3.50 15.78
C HIS A 224 9.11 -2.86 14.40
N ALA A 225 8.36 -3.43 13.47
CA ALA A 225 8.37 -3.03 12.08
C ALA A 225 8.11 -1.54 11.86
N GLY A 226 8.84 -0.90 10.94
CA GLY A 226 8.55 0.49 10.57
C GLY A 226 7.15 0.63 9.95
N ALA A 227 6.73 -0.31 9.09
CA ALA A 227 5.40 -0.29 8.47
C ALA A 227 4.47 -1.40 8.99
N ILE A 228 4.73 -2.67 8.67
CA ILE A 228 3.78 -3.77 8.91
C ILE A 228 4.35 -4.80 9.88
N ASP A 229 3.60 -5.14 10.92
CA ASP A 229 3.92 -6.20 11.87
C ASP A 229 2.78 -7.21 11.91
N MET A 230 3.06 -8.45 11.50
CA MET A 230 2.09 -9.54 11.49
C MET A 230 2.51 -10.65 12.45
N TRP A 231 1.57 -11.07 13.30
CA TRP A 231 1.83 -12.03 14.35
C TRP A 231 0.81 -13.17 14.36
N LEU A 232 1.31 -14.41 14.20
CA LEU A 232 0.52 -15.66 14.15
C LEU A 232 -0.56 -15.70 13.07
N GLY A 233 -0.36 -14.96 11.98
CA GLY A 233 -1.30 -14.84 10.86
C GLY A 233 -0.82 -15.52 9.57
N ALA A 234 -1.65 -15.40 8.54
CA ALA A 234 -1.33 -15.83 7.17
C ALA A 234 -1.54 -14.68 6.18
N PRO A 235 -0.76 -13.58 6.28
CA PRO A 235 -0.96 -12.40 5.46
C PRO A 235 -0.55 -12.64 4.00
N VAL A 236 -1.27 -12.01 3.07
CA VAL A 236 -0.86 -11.86 1.67
C VAL A 236 -0.50 -10.39 1.45
N ILE A 237 0.75 -10.13 1.09
CA ILE A 237 1.30 -8.78 0.92
C ILE A 237 1.80 -8.67 -0.53
N GLU A 238 1.05 -8.00 -1.39
CA GLU A 238 1.32 -7.97 -2.82
C GLU A 238 1.32 -6.57 -3.46
N GLY A 239 2.24 -6.31 -4.38
CA GLY A 239 2.18 -5.06 -5.16
C GLY A 239 2.34 -3.78 -4.34
N ASN A 240 2.87 -3.84 -3.12
CA ASN A 240 3.01 -2.66 -2.26
C ASN A 240 4.37 -1.98 -2.46
N TRP A 241 4.40 -0.68 -2.18
CA TRP A 241 5.60 0.15 -2.19
C TRP A 241 5.98 0.54 -0.76
N PHE A 242 7.16 0.13 -0.30
CA PHE A 242 7.68 0.45 1.03
C PHE A 242 8.91 1.34 0.89
N GLU A 243 8.79 2.60 1.29
CA GLU A 243 9.84 3.60 1.14
C GLU A 243 10.20 4.25 2.46
N ASN A 244 11.48 4.21 2.85
CA ASN A 244 11.99 4.93 4.01
C ASN A 244 11.19 4.68 5.31
N ASN A 245 10.65 3.46 5.49
CA ASN A 245 10.06 3.07 6.76
C ASN A 245 11.17 2.69 7.73
N ASN A 246 10.96 3.00 9.01
CA ASN A 246 12.02 2.97 10.00
C ASN A 246 11.61 2.24 11.28
N SER A 247 12.31 1.17 11.59
CA SER A 247 12.33 0.58 12.93
C SER A 247 13.52 1.17 13.70
N ASP A 248 13.25 2.00 14.68
CA ASP A 248 14.28 2.69 15.47
C ASP A 248 13.89 2.69 16.95
N PRO A 249 14.42 1.75 17.74
CA PRO A 249 14.08 1.63 19.14
C PRO A 249 14.76 2.67 20.03
N GLU A 250 15.50 3.63 19.48
CA GLU A 250 16.14 4.72 20.22
C GLU A 250 17.00 4.24 21.42
N GLY A 251 17.60 3.04 21.29
CA GLY A 251 18.43 2.43 22.34
C GLY A 251 17.69 1.54 23.34
N HIS A 252 16.38 1.31 23.15
CA HIS A 252 15.52 0.57 24.08
C HIS A 252 15.21 -0.88 23.66
N GLY A 253 15.84 -1.38 22.60
CA GLY A 253 15.62 -2.73 22.09
C GLY A 253 16.35 -2.98 20.77
N MET A 254 15.96 -4.04 20.06
CA MET A 254 16.42 -4.30 18.70
C MET A 254 15.27 -4.08 17.73
N GLY A 255 15.34 -3.03 16.92
CA GLY A 255 14.36 -2.77 15.88
C GLY A 255 14.44 -3.83 14.79
N MET A 256 13.33 -4.50 14.49
CA MET A 256 13.28 -5.55 13.47
C MET A 256 12.35 -5.15 12.33
N GLY A 257 12.81 -5.34 11.10
CA GLY A 257 12.01 -5.15 9.88
C GLY A 257 11.78 -3.69 9.58
N GLY A 258 12.66 -3.04 8.80
CA GLY A 258 12.51 -1.62 8.53
C GLY A 258 11.16 -1.31 7.85
N ALA A 259 10.71 -2.22 6.99
CA ALA A 259 9.35 -2.23 6.48
C ALA A 259 8.46 -3.25 7.21
N ILE A 260 8.84 -4.53 7.22
CA ILE A 260 7.94 -5.62 7.63
C ILE A 260 8.60 -6.51 8.69
N LEU A 261 7.84 -6.85 9.73
CA LEU A 261 8.14 -7.93 10.67
C LEU A 261 7.06 -9.03 10.57
N LEU A 262 7.49 -10.27 10.42
CA LEU A 262 6.62 -11.45 10.33
C LEU A 262 6.95 -12.42 11.45
N GLN A 263 5.95 -12.77 12.25
CA GLN A 263 6.17 -13.46 13.51
C GLN A 263 5.33 -14.73 13.64
N GLY A 264 5.96 -15.88 13.45
CA GLY A 264 5.24 -17.16 13.43
C GLY A 264 4.11 -17.17 12.39
N CYS A 265 4.37 -16.62 11.20
CA CYS A 265 3.39 -16.45 10.14
C CYS A 265 3.53 -17.53 9.06
N PHE A 266 2.47 -17.71 8.27
CA PHE A 266 2.48 -18.42 7.00
C PHE A 266 2.27 -17.40 5.88
N SER A 267 3.34 -16.69 5.52
CA SER A 267 3.25 -15.44 4.75
C SER A 267 3.53 -15.61 3.27
N THR A 268 2.84 -14.81 2.44
CA THR A 268 3.09 -14.70 0.99
C THR A 268 3.37 -13.25 0.63
N LEU A 269 4.57 -12.98 0.10
CA LEU A 269 5.03 -11.65 -0.29
C LEU A 269 5.44 -11.67 -1.77
N HIS A 270 4.75 -10.95 -2.64
CA HIS A 270 5.18 -10.87 -4.04
C HIS A 270 4.91 -9.55 -4.76
N SER A 271 5.67 -9.30 -5.81
CA SER A 271 5.54 -8.09 -6.62
C SER A 271 5.67 -6.80 -5.79
N ASN A 272 6.32 -6.80 -4.63
CA ASN A 272 6.50 -5.59 -3.83
C ASN A 272 7.84 -4.91 -4.14
N VAL A 273 7.90 -3.61 -3.84
CA VAL A 273 9.14 -2.83 -3.89
C VAL A 273 9.46 -2.32 -2.49
N PHE A 274 10.70 -2.54 -2.05
CA PHE A 274 11.24 -2.06 -0.78
C PHE A 274 12.46 -1.19 -1.05
N CYS A 275 12.38 0.13 -0.79
CA CYS A 275 13.52 1.01 -0.91
C CYS A 275 13.79 1.86 0.33
N GLY A 276 15.06 2.00 0.70
CA GLY A 276 15.47 2.92 1.76
C GLY A 276 14.96 2.59 3.16
N ASN A 277 14.40 1.40 3.39
CA ASN A 277 13.89 1.04 4.71
C ASN A 277 15.04 0.75 5.67
N GLN A 278 14.86 1.08 6.95
CA GLN A 278 15.92 1.01 7.95
C GLN A 278 15.49 0.30 9.23
N ALA A 279 16.34 -0.57 9.76
CA ALA A 279 16.15 -1.23 11.05
C ALA A 279 17.47 -1.53 11.77
N ASP A 280 17.42 -2.16 12.93
CA ASP A 280 18.60 -2.78 13.56
C ASP A 280 18.79 -4.24 13.12
N GLN A 281 17.74 -4.88 12.59
CA GLN A 281 17.76 -6.21 11.99
C GLN A 281 16.76 -6.31 10.85
N GLY A 282 17.18 -6.79 9.67
CA GLY A 282 16.35 -6.89 8.48
C GLY A 282 15.92 -5.52 7.98
N GLY A 283 16.77 -4.86 7.20
CA GLY A 283 16.53 -3.48 6.76
C GLY A 283 15.20 -3.31 6.03
N ALA A 284 14.76 -4.32 5.28
CA ALA A 284 13.39 -4.37 4.73
C ALA A 284 12.49 -5.31 5.53
N ILE A 285 12.84 -6.60 5.57
CA ILE A 285 11.97 -7.66 6.09
C ILE A 285 12.70 -8.43 7.17
N ALA A 286 12.04 -8.65 8.30
CA ALA A 286 12.53 -9.53 9.36
C ALA A 286 11.51 -10.63 9.65
N PHE A 287 12.01 -11.83 9.92
CA PHE A 287 11.25 -12.97 10.41
C PHE A 287 11.68 -13.29 11.83
N ARG A 288 10.73 -13.30 12.75
CA ARG A 288 10.94 -13.69 14.15
C ARG A 288 10.14 -14.93 14.50
N ASN A 289 10.77 -15.86 15.21
CA ASN A 289 10.07 -17.04 15.72
C ASN A 289 9.61 -16.81 17.16
N LEU A 290 8.39 -17.25 17.49
CA LEU A 290 7.78 -17.16 18.82
C LEU A 290 7.23 -18.51 19.32
N ALA A 291 7.87 -19.62 18.95
CA ALA A 291 7.57 -21.02 19.32
C ALA A 291 6.71 -21.85 18.32
N SER A 292 6.55 -21.39 17.09
CA SER A 292 5.96 -22.15 15.97
C SER A 292 6.78 -21.96 14.70
N LEU A 293 6.68 -22.88 13.73
CA LEU A 293 7.32 -22.70 12.42
C LEU A 293 6.85 -21.38 11.80
N ASN A 294 7.80 -20.55 11.37
CA ASN A 294 7.53 -19.33 10.60
C ASN A 294 7.92 -19.63 9.15
N THR A 295 6.97 -19.53 8.23
CA THR A 295 7.21 -19.83 6.82
C THR A 295 6.84 -18.64 5.93
N GLY A 296 7.65 -18.44 4.89
CA GLY A 296 7.48 -17.35 3.95
C GLY A 296 7.70 -17.81 2.52
N THR A 297 6.81 -17.40 1.61
CA THR A 297 7.05 -17.43 0.18
C THR A 297 7.26 -16.00 -0.29
N ILE A 298 8.45 -15.70 -0.82
CA ILE A 298 8.84 -14.40 -1.32
C ILE A 298 9.16 -14.53 -2.82
N ALA A 299 8.35 -13.91 -3.68
CA ALA A 299 8.51 -14.04 -5.13
C ALA A 299 8.47 -12.69 -5.84
N ASN A 300 9.32 -12.46 -6.84
CA ASN A 300 9.21 -11.27 -7.70
C ASN A 300 9.20 -9.95 -6.93
N ASN A 301 10.02 -9.81 -5.90
CA ASN A 301 10.16 -8.54 -5.16
C ASN A 301 11.45 -7.82 -5.58
N THR A 302 11.47 -6.50 -5.44
CA THR A 302 12.66 -5.67 -5.65
C THR A 302 13.01 -4.95 -4.35
N LEU A 303 14.14 -5.31 -3.75
CA LEU A 303 14.64 -4.80 -2.47
C LEU A 303 15.94 -4.04 -2.73
N VAL A 304 15.91 -2.72 -2.57
CA VAL A 304 17.02 -1.84 -2.96
C VAL A 304 17.36 -0.83 -1.88
N SER A 305 18.64 -0.64 -1.57
CA SER A 305 19.07 0.41 -0.62
C SER A 305 18.45 0.30 0.78
N ASN A 306 18.08 -0.90 1.23
CA ASN A 306 17.63 -1.11 2.59
C ASN A 306 18.85 -1.26 3.52
N LEU A 307 18.74 -0.73 4.73
CA LEU A 307 19.87 -0.53 5.62
C LEU A 307 19.61 -1.12 7.00
N VAL A 308 20.63 -1.76 7.54
CA VAL A 308 20.68 -2.11 8.96
C VAL A 308 21.70 -1.23 9.69
N ARG A 309 21.33 -0.64 10.82
CA ARG A 309 22.24 0.21 11.62
C ARG A 309 23.38 -0.57 12.26
N GLN A 310 23.13 -1.82 12.63
CA GLN A 310 24.11 -2.69 13.27
C GLN A 310 24.78 -3.60 12.23
N SER A 311 25.97 -4.10 12.52
CA SER A 311 26.62 -5.10 11.67
C SER A 311 25.97 -6.47 11.87
N ARG A 312 25.98 -7.33 10.84
CA ARG A 312 25.54 -8.73 10.86
C ARG A 312 24.05 -8.93 11.16
N ALA A 313 23.17 -8.24 10.44
CA ALA A 313 21.73 -8.45 10.58
C ALA A 313 20.91 -8.35 9.29
N GLY A 314 21.51 -8.63 8.11
CA GLY A 314 20.83 -8.74 6.82
C GLY A 314 20.30 -7.40 6.28
N GLY A 315 21.02 -6.79 5.33
CA GLY A 315 20.65 -5.47 4.77
C GLY A 315 19.21 -5.40 4.23
N ALA A 316 18.72 -6.49 3.63
CA ALA A 316 17.37 -6.63 3.15
C ALA A 316 16.53 -7.57 4.02
N ILE A 317 16.96 -8.83 4.15
CA ILE A 317 16.21 -9.88 4.87
C ILE A 317 17.01 -10.40 6.05
N TYR A 318 16.34 -10.48 7.19
CA TYR A 318 16.82 -11.19 8.38
C TYR A 318 15.86 -12.31 8.77
N ALA A 319 16.36 -13.55 8.86
CA ALA A 319 15.59 -14.70 9.30
C ALA A 319 16.12 -15.28 10.62
N GLN A 320 15.29 -15.24 11.67
CA GLN A 320 15.62 -15.85 12.96
C GLN A 320 15.41 -17.39 12.94
N SER A 321 16.02 -18.10 13.91
CA SER A 321 15.98 -19.56 14.06
C SER A 321 14.60 -20.20 13.88
N MET A 322 14.57 -21.34 13.19
CA MET A 322 13.36 -22.11 12.82
C MET A 322 12.37 -21.30 11.96
N THR A 323 12.92 -20.52 11.03
CA THR A 323 12.17 -19.89 9.94
C THR A 323 12.57 -20.56 8.63
N ASP A 324 11.59 -20.96 7.82
CA ASP A 324 11.79 -21.50 6.48
C ASP A 324 11.23 -20.51 5.43
N VAL A 325 12.10 -19.80 4.74
CA VAL A 325 11.72 -18.82 3.71
C VAL A 325 12.20 -19.29 2.35
N ASN A 326 11.27 -19.40 1.40
CA ASN A 326 11.60 -19.63 0.00
C ASN A 326 11.58 -18.29 -0.74
N VAL A 327 12.70 -17.94 -1.35
CA VAL A 327 12.90 -16.70 -2.11
C VAL A 327 13.16 -17.05 -3.57
N ALA A 328 12.33 -16.52 -4.47
CA ALA A 328 12.48 -16.74 -5.91
C ALA A 328 12.29 -15.43 -6.70
N ASN A 329 12.94 -15.32 -7.85
CA ASN A 329 12.72 -14.22 -8.79
C ASN A 329 12.88 -12.82 -8.17
N CYS A 330 13.72 -12.65 -7.14
CA CYS A 330 13.86 -11.37 -6.46
C CYS A 330 15.12 -10.62 -6.91
N ILE A 331 15.11 -9.30 -6.78
CA ILE A 331 16.30 -8.47 -6.91
C ILE A 331 16.66 -7.92 -5.53
N PHE A 332 17.87 -8.20 -5.09
CA PHE A 332 18.53 -7.59 -3.94
C PHE A 332 19.71 -6.77 -4.48
N TRP A 333 19.68 -5.47 -4.25
CA TRP A 333 20.71 -4.58 -4.75
C TRP A 333 21.00 -3.43 -3.80
N ASN A 334 22.28 -3.15 -3.53
CA ASN A 334 22.70 -2.06 -2.67
C ASN A 334 22.10 -2.12 -1.26
N ASN A 335 21.75 -3.31 -0.75
CA ASN A 335 21.29 -3.44 0.62
C ASN A 335 22.48 -3.69 1.53
N HIS A 336 22.63 -2.92 2.60
CA HIS A 336 23.84 -2.96 3.41
C HIS A 336 23.54 -3.11 4.89
N ASP A 337 24.44 -3.76 5.62
CA ASP A 337 24.47 -3.65 7.07
C ASP A 337 25.33 -2.45 7.51
N GLY A 338 25.41 -2.22 8.83
CA GLY A 338 26.15 -1.07 9.37
C GLY A 338 27.66 -1.09 9.10
N SER A 339 28.20 -2.19 8.55
CA SER A 339 29.60 -2.28 8.14
C SER A 339 29.84 -1.83 6.69
N GLY A 340 28.79 -1.65 5.88
CA GLY A 340 28.88 -1.33 4.45
C GLY A 340 29.43 -2.45 3.56
N ALA A 341 29.65 -3.65 4.13
CA ALA A 341 30.18 -4.82 3.43
C ALA A 341 29.52 -6.14 3.89
N GLY A 342 28.46 -6.08 4.70
CA GLY A 342 27.77 -7.26 5.21
C GLY A 342 26.71 -7.81 4.25
N SER A 343 26.22 -9.01 4.56
CA SER A 343 25.29 -9.74 3.70
C SER A 343 23.92 -9.06 3.55
N GLU A 344 23.41 -9.00 2.32
CA GLU A 344 22.03 -8.53 2.03
C GLU A 344 20.98 -9.43 2.70
N ILE A 345 21.29 -10.72 2.83
CA ILE A 345 20.45 -11.74 3.45
C ILE A 345 21.24 -12.38 4.59
N LEU A 346 20.61 -12.53 5.75
CA LEU A 346 21.22 -13.22 6.88
C LEU A 346 20.25 -14.16 7.58
N GLU A 347 20.78 -15.32 7.95
CA GLU A 347 20.14 -16.32 8.79
C GLU A 347 20.85 -16.43 10.14
N SER A 348 20.08 -16.49 11.23
CA SER A 348 20.61 -16.97 12.51
C SER A 348 20.58 -18.51 12.57
N THR A 349 21.30 -19.11 13.51
CA THR A 349 21.43 -20.57 13.66
C THR A 349 20.06 -21.28 13.56
N LEU A 350 19.92 -22.27 12.68
CA LEU A 350 18.67 -23.03 12.41
C LEU A 350 17.57 -22.26 11.65
N GLY A 351 17.81 -21.07 11.11
CA GLY A 351 17.00 -20.49 10.04
C GLY A 351 17.38 -21.10 8.68
N SER A 352 16.50 -20.98 7.69
CA SER A 352 16.73 -21.41 6.31
C SER A 352 16.09 -20.42 5.33
N VAL A 353 16.90 -19.72 4.54
CA VAL A 353 16.47 -18.87 3.43
C VAL A 353 16.98 -19.49 2.13
N LEU A 354 16.07 -20.16 1.43
CA LEU A 354 16.38 -20.82 0.16
C LEU A 354 16.19 -19.81 -0.98
N VAL A 355 17.29 -19.24 -1.45
CA VAL A 355 17.30 -18.25 -2.55
C VAL A 355 17.48 -18.96 -3.88
N SER A 356 16.60 -18.66 -4.83
CA SER A 356 16.66 -19.21 -6.19
C SER A 356 16.27 -18.21 -7.27
N TYR A 357 16.79 -18.38 -8.49
CA TYR A 357 16.40 -17.60 -9.68
C TYR A 357 16.34 -16.09 -9.42
N SER A 358 17.32 -15.54 -8.71
CA SER A 358 17.30 -14.17 -8.19
C SER A 358 18.58 -13.44 -8.56
N ILE A 359 18.56 -12.12 -8.50
CA ILE A 359 19.77 -11.27 -8.54
C ILE A 359 20.09 -10.84 -7.11
N VAL A 360 21.31 -11.11 -6.66
CA VAL A 360 21.82 -10.71 -5.34
C VAL A 360 23.17 -10.03 -5.57
N GLU A 361 23.36 -8.82 -5.05
CA GLU A 361 24.62 -8.10 -5.19
C GLU A 361 25.76 -8.89 -4.53
N GLY A 362 26.84 -9.13 -5.28
CA GLY A 362 27.94 -10.00 -4.83
C GLY A 362 27.64 -11.51 -4.84
N GLY A 363 26.41 -11.90 -5.20
CA GLY A 363 25.97 -13.29 -5.35
C GLY A 363 25.59 -14.00 -4.05
N TRP A 364 25.05 -15.21 -4.17
CA TRP A 364 24.65 -16.05 -3.03
C TRP A 364 25.01 -17.52 -3.30
N GLN A 365 26.13 -17.99 -2.75
CA GLN A 365 26.71 -19.31 -3.06
C GLN A 365 25.82 -20.49 -2.66
N ALA A 366 25.01 -20.35 -1.62
CA ALA A 366 24.09 -21.39 -1.18
C ALA A 366 22.80 -21.46 -2.04
N GLY A 367 22.63 -20.53 -2.99
CA GLY A 367 21.43 -20.41 -3.81
C GLY A 367 21.47 -21.23 -5.10
N THR A 368 20.31 -21.35 -5.73
CA THR A 368 20.15 -22.03 -7.02
C THR A 368 19.90 -21.00 -8.12
N ASN A 369 20.75 -20.94 -9.15
CA ASN A 369 20.63 -19.97 -10.25
C ASN A 369 20.54 -18.51 -9.76
N VAL A 370 21.43 -18.13 -8.84
CA VAL A 370 21.55 -16.76 -8.36
C VAL A 370 22.59 -16.02 -9.20
N GLN A 371 22.17 -14.90 -9.77
CA GLN A 371 23.00 -13.99 -10.55
C GLN A 371 23.52 -12.85 -9.67
N SER A 372 24.60 -12.19 -10.10
CA SER A 372 25.19 -11.04 -9.40
C SER A 372 25.43 -9.83 -10.30
N ASP A 373 24.99 -9.90 -11.56
CA ASP A 373 25.12 -8.81 -12.51
C ASP A 373 24.16 -7.66 -12.16
N ASP A 374 24.58 -6.42 -12.44
CA ASP A 374 23.76 -5.22 -12.24
C ASP A 374 22.37 -5.39 -12.89
N PRO A 375 21.26 -5.24 -12.14
CA PRO A 375 19.91 -5.37 -12.68
C PRO A 375 19.55 -4.31 -13.73
N GLN A 376 20.39 -3.29 -13.93
CA GLN A 376 20.24 -2.23 -14.92
C GLN A 376 18.88 -1.53 -14.85
N PHE A 377 18.56 -0.99 -13.67
CA PHE A 377 17.37 -0.15 -13.51
C PHE A 377 17.42 1.09 -14.42
N VAL A 378 16.27 1.56 -14.90
CA VAL A 378 16.15 2.79 -15.71
C VAL A 378 16.79 3.96 -14.96
N ASN A 379 16.43 4.17 -13.69
CA ASN A 379 17.08 5.13 -12.82
C ASN A 379 16.87 4.77 -11.33
N GLY A 380 17.67 3.83 -10.82
CA GLY A 380 17.55 3.37 -9.43
C GLY A 380 17.80 4.47 -8.39
N GLY A 381 18.65 5.47 -8.69
CA GLY A 381 18.92 6.59 -7.77
C GLY A 381 17.75 7.57 -7.59
N SER A 382 16.74 7.50 -8.47
CA SER A 382 15.47 8.23 -8.33
C SER A 382 14.30 7.28 -8.09
N ASN A 383 14.56 6.11 -7.51
CA ASN A 383 13.58 5.06 -7.24
C ASN A 383 12.80 4.57 -8.48
N ASN A 384 13.37 4.68 -9.68
CA ASN A 384 12.79 4.08 -10.89
C ASN A 384 13.43 2.72 -11.18
N PHE A 385 12.81 1.67 -10.64
CA PHE A 385 13.27 0.29 -10.71
C PHE A 385 12.72 -0.50 -11.92
N ASN A 386 12.15 0.17 -12.92
CA ASN A 386 11.86 -0.48 -14.20
C ASN A 386 13.17 -0.98 -14.83
N LEU A 387 13.13 -2.10 -15.53
CA LEU A 387 14.31 -2.70 -16.16
C LEU A 387 14.67 -1.98 -17.47
N ARG A 388 15.96 -1.76 -17.72
CA ARG A 388 16.45 -1.35 -19.05
C ARG A 388 16.42 -2.54 -19.99
N ARG A 389 16.38 -2.26 -21.31
CA ARG A 389 16.31 -3.27 -22.37
C ARG A 389 17.40 -4.36 -22.31
N ALA A 390 18.58 -4.04 -21.79
CA ALA A 390 19.72 -4.97 -21.72
C ALA A 390 19.89 -5.59 -20.31
N SER A 391 18.90 -5.44 -19.44
CA SER A 391 18.96 -5.97 -18.09
C SER A 391 19.14 -7.49 -18.10
N PRO A 392 20.02 -8.04 -17.23
CA PRO A 392 20.17 -9.47 -17.05
C PRO A 392 18.93 -10.11 -16.37
N ALA A 393 18.02 -9.30 -15.84
CA ALA A 393 16.81 -9.78 -15.18
C ALA A 393 15.69 -10.22 -16.15
N ILE A 394 15.84 -9.92 -17.45
CA ILE A 394 14.78 -10.15 -18.45
C ILE A 394 14.76 -11.62 -18.91
N ASP A 395 13.56 -12.21 -18.93
CA ASP A 395 13.23 -13.57 -19.39
C ASP A 395 14.07 -14.72 -18.80
N VAL A 396 14.55 -14.57 -17.56
CA VAL A 396 15.47 -15.52 -16.90
C VAL A 396 14.93 -16.11 -15.59
N GLY A 397 13.76 -15.65 -15.14
CA GLY A 397 13.13 -16.09 -13.90
C GLY A 397 12.42 -17.45 -14.00
N HIS A 398 11.94 -17.94 -12.87
CA HIS A 398 11.18 -19.18 -12.77
C HIS A 398 9.67 -18.91 -12.78
N GLY A 399 8.98 -19.23 -13.88
CA GLY A 399 7.56 -18.92 -14.10
C GLY A 399 6.59 -19.53 -13.10
N THR A 400 6.86 -20.72 -12.57
CA THR A 400 5.97 -21.35 -11.57
C THR A 400 5.88 -20.59 -10.24
N TYR A 401 6.91 -19.82 -9.90
CA TYR A 401 6.90 -18.99 -8.69
C TYR A 401 6.35 -17.58 -8.96
N ALA A 402 6.17 -17.23 -10.24
CA ALA A 402 5.82 -15.89 -10.65
C ALA A 402 4.32 -15.63 -10.51
N PRO A 403 3.91 -14.49 -9.93
CA PRO A 403 2.53 -14.04 -10.02
C PRO A 403 2.20 -13.65 -11.47
N ALA A 404 0.92 -13.78 -11.83
CA ALA A 404 0.44 -13.54 -13.19
C ALA A 404 0.66 -12.10 -13.68
N GLN A 405 0.73 -11.14 -12.75
CA GLN A 405 0.96 -9.73 -13.03
C GLN A 405 2.16 -9.19 -12.25
N ASP A 406 2.81 -8.19 -12.82
CA ASP A 406 3.90 -7.44 -12.20
C ASP A 406 3.37 -6.36 -11.23
N PHE A 407 4.28 -5.59 -10.63
CA PHE A 407 3.96 -4.48 -9.72
C PHE A 407 3.06 -3.42 -10.39
N ALA A 408 3.23 -3.16 -11.69
CA ALA A 408 2.43 -2.20 -12.44
C ALA A 408 1.05 -2.77 -12.86
N GLY A 409 0.71 -3.99 -12.46
CA GLY A 409 -0.53 -4.68 -12.82
C GLY A 409 -0.54 -5.19 -14.27
N LYS A 410 0.62 -5.25 -14.93
CA LYS A 410 0.75 -5.71 -16.30
C LYS A 410 1.05 -7.21 -16.34
N PRO A 411 0.58 -7.94 -17.36
CA PRO A 411 0.88 -9.36 -17.49
C PRO A 411 2.37 -9.60 -17.75
N ARG A 412 2.84 -10.80 -17.39
CA ARG A 412 4.16 -11.32 -17.79
C ARG A 412 4.20 -11.56 -19.31
N VAL A 413 5.25 -11.12 -20.00
CA VAL A 413 5.38 -11.16 -21.46
C VAL A 413 6.79 -11.54 -21.91
N ASP A 414 6.88 -12.31 -22.98
CA ASP A 414 8.16 -12.71 -23.58
C ASP A 414 8.83 -11.53 -24.30
N ALA A 415 10.03 -11.15 -23.84
CA ALA A 415 10.80 -10.07 -24.44
C ALA A 415 11.52 -10.56 -25.70
N ARG A 416 10.87 -10.45 -26.87
CA ARG A 416 11.34 -10.97 -28.18
C ARG A 416 12.78 -10.63 -28.61
N HIS A 417 13.44 -9.66 -27.99
CA HIS A 417 14.85 -9.33 -28.28
C HIS A 417 15.87 -10.11 -27.42
N VAL A 418 15.41 -10.84 -26.41
CA VAL A 418 16.18 -11.76 -25.57
C VAL A 418 15.64 -13.17 -25.80
N ALA A 419 16.50 -14.17 -25.65
CA ALA A 419 16.04 -15.55 -25.64
C ALA A 419 15.59 -15.90 -24.23
N SER A 420 14.37 -16.42 -24.07
CA SER A 420 13.90 -16.87 -22.77
C SER A 420 14.76 -18.03 -22.27
N SER A 421 15.45 -17.81 -21.16
CA SER A 421 16.35 -18.78 -20.52
C SER A 421 15.93 -19.15 -19.11
N GLY A 422 14.79 -18.60 -18.67
CA GLY A 422 14.09 -19.02 -17.47
C GLY A 422 13.54 -20.44 -17.55
N VAL A 423 12.89 -20.86 -16.46
CA VAL A 423 12.33 -22.21 -16.30
C VAL A 423 10.91 -22.15 -15.74
N GLY A 424 10.22 -23.29 -15.71
CA GLY A 424 8.81 -23.31 -15.36
C GLY A 424 7.94 -22.72 -16.48
N SER A 425 6.68 -22.43 -16.16
CA SER A 425 5.70 -21.95 -17.13
C SER A 425 5.02 -20.69 -16.60
N PRO A 426 5.21 -19.51 -17.22
CA PRO A 426 6.02 -19.26 -18.42
C PRO A 426 7.54 -19.17 -18.17
N ALA A 427 8.36 -19.62 -19.12
CA ALA A 427 9.83 -19.59 -19.03
C ALA A 427 10.48 -18.22 -19.32
N TYR A 428 9.66 -17.18 -19.48
CA TYR A 428 10.08 -15.80 -19.81
C TYR A 428 9.74 -14.80 -18.70
N THR A 429 9.50 -15.26 -17.47
CA THR A 429 9.26 -14.31 -16.38
C THR A 429 10.52 -13.49 -16.09
N ASP A 430 10.36 -12.19 -15.89
CA ASP A 430 11.45 -11.34 -15.41
C ASP A 430 11.69 -11.50 -13.90
N ILE A 431 12.95 -11.40 -13.49
CA ILE A 431 13.34 -11.29 -12.09
C ILE A 431 13.00 -9.88 -11.60
N GLY A 432 12.43 -9.79 -10.39
CA GLY A 432 12.05 -8.54 -9.73
C GLY A 432 10.56 -8.22 -9.84
N ALA A 433 10.22 -7.04 -9.32
CA ALA A 433 8.84 -6.58 -9.19
C ALA A 433 8.21 -6.16 -10.53
N TYR A 434 9.01 -5.64 -11.46
CA TYR A 434 8.56 -5.13 -12.75
C TYR A 434 8.84 -6.13 -13.86
N GLU A 435 7.89 -6.26 -14.80
CA GLU A 435 8.13 -6.91 -16.08
C GLU A 435 8.54 -5.84 -17.12
N TRP A 436 9.41 -6.21 -18.04
CA TRP A 436 9.81 -5.41 -19.17
C TRP A 436 8.81 -5.54 -20.32
N HIS A 437 8.11 -4.45 -20.68
CA HIS A 437 7.13 -4.45 -21.78
C HIS A 437 7.62 -3.79 -23.08
N GLY A 438 8.93 -3.67 -23.29
CA GLY A 438 9.43 -2.83 -24.37
C GLY A 438 9.50 -1.36 -24.00
N ALA A 439 10.22 -0.59 -24.82
CA ALA A 439 10.07 0.86 -24.80
C ALA A 439 8.65 1.19 -25.28
N LEU A 440 7.72 1.40 -24.35
CA LEU A 440 6.57 2.23 -24.68
C LEU A 440 7.16 3.56 -25.19
N LEU A 441 6.76 3.99 -26.39
CA LEU A 441 6.77 5.42 -26.71
C LEU A 441 6.09 6.09 -25.53
N ALA A 442 6.84 6.87 -24.76
CA ALA A 442 6.38 7.43 -23.49
C ALA A 442 5.17 8.34 -23.73
N THR A 443 3.96 7.77 -23.73
CA THR A 443 2.78 8.50 -23.31
C THR A 443 2.89 8.55 -21.79
N VAL A 444 3.24 9.73 -21.30
CA VAL A 444 3.33 10.05 -19.89
C VAL A 444 2.06 9.59 -19.17
N GLN A 445 2.16 8.47 -18.46
CA GLN A 445 1.35 8.21 -17.28
C GLN A 445 2.35 8.01 -16.14
N SER A 446 3.01 9.12 -15.76
CA SER A 446 3.69 9.18 -14.48
C SER A 446 2.64 9.36 -13.40
N TRP A 447 2.65 8.49 -12.40
CA TRP A 447 1.90 8.62 -11.15
C TRP A 447 2.44 9.76 -10.25
N SER A 448 2.92 10.85 -10.86
CA SER A 448 3.50 12.01 -10.16
C SER A 448 2.48 13.11 -9.86
N GLU A 449 1.20 12.96 -10.21
CA GLU A 449 0.19 14.00 -10.01
C GLU A 449 -0.64 13.87 -8.72
N LEU A 450 -0.25 13.03 -7.77
CA LEU A 450 -0.93 12.91 -6.46
C LEU A 450 -0.07 13.33 -5.25
N SER A 451 0.97 14.17 -5.39
CA SER A 451 1.71 14.60 -4.19
C SER A 451 2.51 15.91 -4.25
N THR A 452 2.07 16.94 -4.99
CA THR A 452 2.61 18.29 -4.74
C THR A 452 1.52 19.35 -4.77
N ASN A 453 0.94 19.63 -3.60
CA ASN A 453 0.62 20.98 -3.15
C ASN A 453 0.27 20.96 -1.66
N GLY A 454 1.26 21.30 -0.83
CA GLY A 454 1.13 21.43 0.61
C GLY A 454 2.22 22.34 1.16
N SER A 455 2.03 23.65 0.94
CA SER A 455 2.49 24.78 1.76
C SER A 455 3.87 24.75 2.45
N GLU A 456 4.80 25.58 1.96
CA GLU A 456 5.70 26.36 2.83
C GLU A 456 5.37 27.85 2.68
N PHE A 457 4.81 28.43 3.75
CA PHE A 457 4.80 29.87 4.00
C PHE A 457 5.82 30.10 5.12
N SER A 458 6.99 30.61 4.80
CA SER A 458 7.71 31.64 5.59
C SER A 458 9.03 32.02 4.92
N ASP A 459 9.23 33.34 4.84
CA ASP A 459 10.49 34.07 4.64
C ASP A 459 11.10 34.18 3.23
N VAL A 460 10.73 35.29 2.57
CA VAL A 460 11.47 35.93 1.47
C VAL A 460 12.62 36.77 2.05
N PRO A 461 13.81 36.76 1.42
CA PRO A 461 14.34 38.03 0.96
C PRO A 461 14.79 38.00 -0.51
N ASP A 462 14.50 39.12 -1.17
CA ASP A 462 14.79 39.49 -2.55
C ASP A 462 16.20 39.15 -3.07
N LYS A 463 16.27 38.47 -4.23
CA LYS A 463 17.12 38.84 -5.40
C LYS A 463 16.97 37.85 -6.57
N PRO A 464 16.74 38.32 -7.82
CA PRO A 464 16.80 37.46 -8.99
C PRO A 464 18.25 37.25 -9.49
N MET A 465 18.62 36.01 -9.79
CA MET A 465 19.86 35.66 -10.52
C MET A 465 19.61 35.50 -12.04
N PRO A 466 20.62 35.75 -12.89
CA PRO A 466 20.44 35.97 -14.33
C PRO A 466 20.39 34.67 -15.16
N ILE A 467 19.56 34.68 -16.20
CA ILE A 467 19.48 33.62 -17.22
C ILE A 467 20.69 33.69 -18.15
N GLY A 468 21.51 32.63 -18.18
CA GLY A 468 22.61 32.49 -19.12
C GLY A 468 22.98 31.03 -19.39
N ARG A 469 22.76 30.62 -20.65
CA ARG A 469 23.23 29.40 -21.35
C ARG A 469 22.42 28.11 -21.19
N LEU A 470 21.38 27.98 -22.02
CA LEU A 470 21.01 26.68 -22.61
C LEU A 470 21.68 26.58 -24.00
N ALA A 471 22.56 25.60 -24.14
CA ALA A 471 23.25 25.29 -25.39
C ALA A 471 22.29 24.62 -26.39
N ALA A 472 22.53 24.92 -27.66
CA ALA A 472 21.71 24.57 -28.81
C ALA A 472 21.63 23.05 -29.07
N GLY A 473 20.42 22.57 -29.38
CA GLY A 473 20.24 21.20 -29.85
C GLY A 473 18.79 20.69 -29.84
N CYS A 474 17.78 21.51 -30.14
CA CYS A 474 16.44 21.00 -30.43
C CYS A 474 15.70 21.99 -31.34
N SER A 475 15.27 21.54 -32.52
CA SER A 475 14.50 22.35 -33.46
C SER A 475 13.12 22.68 -32.87
N LEU A 476 12.87 23.97 -32.64
CA LEU A 476 11.67 24.51 -32.02
C LEU A 476 10.47 24.60 -33.00
N ALA A 477 10.32 23.61 -33.88
CA ALA A 477 9.36 23.65 -34.98
C ALA A 477 8.13 22.73 -34.83
N SER A 478 7.97 22.00 -33.72
CA SER A 478 6.85 21.05 -33.60
C SER A 478 6.15 21.00 -32.25
N ASN A 479 6.30 22.01 -31.38
CA ASN A 479 5.69 21.96 -30.06
C ASN A 479 4.93 23.25 -29.68
N THR A 480 3.76 23.43 -30.29
CA THR A 480 2.83 24.53 -29.99
C THR A 480 2.28 24.46 -28.55
N GLY A 481 2.32 23.29 -27.90
CA GLY A 481 1.86 23.09 -26.52
C GLY A 481 2.78 23.67 -25.45
N LEU A 482 4.10 23.52 -25.61
CA LEU A 482 5.08 24.04 -24.65
C LEU A 482 5.07 25.59 -24.60
N VAL A 483 4.87 26.22 -25.76
CA VAL A 483 4.81 27.68 -25.88
C VAL A 483 3.54 28.24 -25.25
N TRP A 484 2.40 27.56 -25.41
CA TRP A 484 1.14 27.95 -24.75
C TRP A 484 1.22 27.82 -23.23
N TRP A 485 1.84 26.75 -22.74
CA TRP A 485 2.04 26.52 -21.31
C TRP A 485 2.93 27.60 -20.68
N LEU A 486 4.02 28.01 -21.35
CA LEU A 486 4.91 29.07 -20.84
C LEU A 486 4.25 30.46 -20.81
N VAL A 487 3.34 30.75 -21.74
CA VAL A 487 2.61 32.03 -21.80
C VAL A 487 1.47 32.07 -20.78
N SER A 488 0.72 30.97 -20.60
CA SER A 488 -0.37 30.91 -19.61
C SER A 488 0.12 30.96 -18.16
N HIS A 489 1.39 30.68 -17.91
CA HIS A 489 2.01 30.71 -16.58
C HIS A 489 3.00 31.87 -16.38
N GLY A 490 2.99 32.88 -17.28
CA GLY A 490 3.72 34.15 -17.08
C GLY A 490 5.25 34.05 -17.19
N LEU A 491 5.78 32.92 -17.65
CA LEU A 491 7.23 32.67 -17.76
C LEU A 491 7.85 33.27 -19.03
N LEU A 492 7.04 33.88 -19.91
CA LEU A 492 7.47 34.54 -21.15
C LEU A 492 6.66 35.82 -21.39
N ALA A 493 7.34 36.97 -21.51
CA ALA A 493 6.69 38.27 -21.72
C ALA A 493 6.10 38.41 -23.15
N PRO A 494 4.85 38.88 -23.32
CA PRO A 494 4.14 38.93 -24.61
C PRO A 494 4.82 39.76 -25.73
N ALA A 495 5.78 40.62 -25.39
CA ALA A 495 6.43 41.52 -26.33
C ALA A 495 7.49 40.85 -27.23
N ALA A 496 8.03 39.68 -26.86
CA ALA A 496 9.05 38.98 -27.65
C ALA A 496 8.50 38.24 -28.89
N TRP A 497 7.20 37.95 -28.89
CA TRP A 497 6.53 37.17 -29.95
C TRP A 497 6.28 37.97 -31.25
N ARG A 498 5.96 39.28 -31.15
CA ARG A 498 5.64 40.11 -32.34
C ARG A 498 6.85 40.42 -33.23
N SER A 499 8.07 40.29 -32.69
CA SER A 499 9.34 40.45 -33.42
C SER A 499 9.75 39.17 -34.16
N ALA A 500 9.50 37.99 -33.57
CA ALA A 500 9.83 36.70 -34.16
C ALA A 500 8.93 36.34 -35.36
N LEU A 501 7.62 36.56 -35.25
CA LEU A 501 6.66 36.32 -36.34
C LEU A 501 6.92 37.18 -37.60
N ARG A 502 7.37 38.44 -37.42
CA ARG A 502 7.69 39.32 -38.56
C ARG A 502 8.98 38.92 -39.29
N LYS A 503 9.89 38.18 -38.64
CA LYS A 503 11.13 37.70 -39.27
C LYS A 503 10.96 36.38 -40.03
N GLU A 504 9.97 35.56 -39.66
CA GLU A 504 9.65 34.34 -40.42
C GLU A 504 8.76 34.59 -41.64
N GLN A 505 7.84 35.56 -41.60
CA GLN A 505 7.07 35.96 -42.79
C GLN A 505 7.93 36.64 -43.88
N ALA A 506 9.15 37.11 -43.55
CA ALA A 506 10.09 37.68 -44.52
C ALA A 506 11.13 36.67 -45.07
N ARG A 507 11.06 35.40 -44.66
CA ARG A 507 11.95 34.32 -45.16
C ARG A 507 11.21 33.26 -45.96
N GLY A 508 9.94 33.51 -46.28
CA GLY A 508 9.07 32.67 -47.12
C GLY A 508 8.61 33.38 -48.40
N SER A 509 9.50 34.15 -49.04
CA SER A 509 9.34 34.67 -50.41
C SER A 509 10.67 34.61 -51.15
#